data_AF-A0A558A1S6-F1
#
_entry.id   AF-A0A558A1S6-F1
#
_cell.length_a   1.000
_cell.length_b   1.000
_cell.length_c   1.000
_cell.angle_alpha   90.00
_cell.angle_beta   90.00
_cell.angle_gamma   90.00
#
_symmetry.space_group_name_H-M   'P 1'
#
loop_
_entity.id
_entity.type
_entity.pdbx_description
1 polymer ?
#
loop_
_entity_poly.entity_id
_entity_poly.type
_entity_poly.pdbx_seq_one_letter_code
_entity_poly.pdbx_strand_id
1 'polypeptide(L)'
;METVHARSQTQVRGSFPVWLADKIVPAPREVRLAGLFTALPGVALLVLGVLLLVAPGTSDAPSNNLLAEAAFYALLAVAVLGCAAGLGFGHTWARSPGVVFALITAGVGWYLTGPSGRPAFGVPVILLGLLILVLLFRQPARAWSLGQQEGESEEEAARRGGMAGRAAQREKDL
;
A
#
# COMPACT_ATOMS: atom_id res chain seq x y z
N MET A 1 6.36 -54.77 35.98
CA MET A 1 7.76 -54.31 35.84
C MET A 1 7.96 -54.10 34.35
N GLU A 2 8.08 -52.91 33.75
CA GLU A 2 8.22 -51.53 34.21
C GLU A 2 7.49 -50.63 33.21
N THR A 3 6.76 -49.67 33.75
CA THR A 3 6.10 -48.56 33.06
C THR A 3 7.17 -47.52 32.68
N VAL A 4 7.58 -47.48 31.42
CA VAL A 4 8.51 -46.45 30.94
C VAL A 4 7.74 -45.18 30.58
N HIS A 5 7.69 -44.30 31.57
CA HIS A 5 7.78 -42.84 31.47
C HIS A 5 7.00 -42.14 30.35
N ALA A 6 5.80 -41.71 30.75
CA ALA A 6 5.22 -40.43 30.40
C ALA A 6 6.32 -39.33 30.41
N ARG A 7 6.67 -38.84 29.22
CA ARG A 7 7.43 -37.60 29.08
C ARG A 7 6.44 -36.54 28.60
N SER A 8 5.73 -35.97 29.57
CA SER A 8 4.98 -34.73 29.42
C SER A 8 5.98 -33.61 29.08
N GLN A 9 6.27 -33.45 27.79
CA GLN A 9 6.94 -32.25 27.31
C GLN A 9 5.88 -31.15 27.25
N THR A 10 5.63 -30.54 28.40
CA THR A 10 5.07 -29.20 28.54
C THR A 10 6.03 -28.23 27.85
N GLN A 11 5.97 -28.19 26.53
CA GLN A 11 6.59 -27.14 25.75
C GLN A 11 5.78 -25.88 26.04
N VAL A 12 6.28 -25.11 27.02
CA VAL A 12 5.85 -23.74 27.33
C VAL A 12 6.11 -22.90 26.08
N ARG A 13 5.18 -22.98 25.12
CA ARG A 13 5.08 -22.08 23.99
C ARG A 13 4.56 -20.78 24.61
N GLY A 14 5.47 -19.86 24.92
CA GLY A 14 5.11 -18.51 25.31
C GLY A 14 4.07 -18.00 24.33
N SER A 15 2.85 -17.87 24.81
CA SER A 15 1.68 -17.48 24.04
C SER A 15 1.80 -15.98 23.76
N PHE A 16 2.60 -15.63 22.76
CA PHE A 16 2.39 -14.38 22.06
C PHE A 16 0.99 -14.45 21.43
N PRO A 17 0.17 -13.39 21.53
CA PRO A 17 -1.18 -13.40 21.01
C PRO A 17 -1.16 -13.67 19.50
N VAL A 18 -1.62 -14.85 19.11
CA VAL A 18 -1.70 -15.33 17.72
C VAL A 18 -2.45 -14.34 16.83
N TRP A 19 -3.35 -13.55 17.42
CA TRP A 19 -4.18 -12.56 16.76
C TRP A 19 -3.43 -11.41 16.06
N LEU A 20 -2.24 -10.99 16.51
CA LEU A 20 -1.46 -9.96 15.80
C LEU A 20 -0.57 -10.56 14.71
N ALA A 21 0.00 -11.73 14.97
CA ALA A 21 0.88 -12.40 14.01
C ALA A 21 0.09 -12.94 12.80
N ASP A 22 -1.14 -13.42 12.99
CA ASP A 22 -2.03 -13.87 11.91
C ASP A 22 -2.56 -12.73 11.03
N LYS A 23 -2.62 -11.50 11.55
CA LYS A 23 -3.09 -10.35 10.76
C LYS A 23 -2.03 -9.75 9.84
N ILE A 24 -0.77 -10.13 10.04
CA ILE A 24 0.32 -9.75 9.17
C ILE A 24 0.53 -10.92 8.21
N VAL A 25 -0.40 -11.10 7.28
CA VAL A 25 -0.17 -11.98 6.13
C VAL A 25 1.08 -11.43 5.46
N PRO A 26 2.19 -12.20 5.36
CA PRO A 26 3.44 -11.68 4.81
C PRO A 26 3.16 -11.20 3.39
N ALA A 27 3.09 -9.88 3.22
CA ALA A 27 2.72 -9.27 1.97
C ALA A 27 3.67 -9.78 0.87
N PRO A 28 3.14 -10.26 -0.27
CA PRO A 28 3.97 -10.66 -1.40
C PRO A 28 5.00 -9.59 -1.72
N ARG A 29 6.20 -10.01 -2.10
CA ARG A 29 7.35 -9.14 -2.39
C ARG A 29 7.01 -8.01 -3.39
N GLU A 30 6.08 -8.26 -4.30
CA GLU A 30 5.51 -7.31 -5.26
C GLU A 30 4.72 -6.18 -4.57
N VAL A 31 3.96 -6.47 -3.53
CA VAL A 31 3.16 -5.48 -2.78
C VAL A 31 4.09 -4.60 -1.93
N ARG A 32 5.17 -5.17 -1.39
CA ARG A 32 6.21 -4.40 -0.67
C ARG A 32 6.99 -3.49 -1.63
N LEU A 33 7.32 -3.97 -2.82
CA LEU A 33 7.92 -3.16 -3.88
C LEU A 33 6.98 -2.02 -4.31
N ALA A 34 5.69 -2.30 -4.49
CA ALA A 34 4.69 -1.28 -4.80
C ALA A 34 4.61 -0.20 -3.72
N GLY A 35 4.60 -0.60 -2.44
CA GLY A 35 4.68 0.33 -1.31
C GLY A 35 5.95 1.19 -1.35
N LEU A 36 7.11 0.58 -1.64
CA LEU A 36 8.39 1.30 -1.75
C LEU A 36 8.39 2.33 -2.89
N PHE A 37 7.88 1.96 -4.07
CA PHE A 37 7.75 2.89 -5.19
C PHE A 37 6.73 4.00 -4.93
N THR A 38 5.66 3.71 -4.17
CA THR A 38 4.66 4.70 -3.76
C THR A 38 5.22 5.67 -2.71
N ALA A 39 6.24 5.29 -1.95
CA ALA A 39 6.91 6.20 -1.03
C ALA A 39 7.68 7.32 -1.76
N LEU A 40 8.20 7.06 -2.96
CA LEU A 40 8.96 8.05 -3.75
C LEU A 40 8.19 9.36 -4.01
N PRO A 41 6.96 9.35 -4.56
CA PRO A 41 6.20 10.58 -4.74
C PRO A 41 5.81 11.24 -3.40
N GLY A 42 5.57 10.46 -2.35
CA GLY A 42 5.32 11.00 -1.00
C GLY A 42 6.51 11.77 -0.44
N VAL A 43 7.72 11.22 -0.59
CA VAL A 43 8.97 11.89 -0.23
C VAL A 43 9.20 13.13 -1.08
N ALA A 44 8.92 13.08 -2.39
CA ALA A 44 9.06 14.24 -3.28
C ALA A 44 8.17 15.41 -2.85
N LEU A 45 6.92 15.15 -2.47
CA LEU A 45 6.01 16.16 -1.92
C LEU A 45 6.53 16.75 -0.61
N LEU A 46 7.10 15.92 0.26
CA LEU A 46 7.67 16.37 1.52
C LEU A 46 8.88 17.28 1.29
N VAL A 47 9.78 16.87 0.38
CA VAL A 47 10.95 17.67 -0.02
C VAL A 47 10.50 19.02 -0.60
N LEU A 48 9.47 19.02 -1.46
CA LEU A 48 8.92 20.26 -2.01
C LEU A 48 8.40 21.19 -0.89
N GLY A 49 7.60 20.66 0.04
CA GLY A 49 7.11 21.43 1.19
C GLY A 49 8.23 22.02 2.05
N VAL A 50 9.31 21.26 2.28
CA VAL A 50 10.50 21.74 3.01
C VAL A 50 11.25 22.82 2.21
N LEU A 51 11.42 22.64 0.90
CA LEU A 51 12.09 23.62 0.05
C LEU A 51 11.37 24.98 0.03
N LEU A 52 10.02 24.99 0.00
CA LEU A 52 9.24 26.23 0.10
C LEU A 52 9.53 27.00 1.40
N LEU A 53 9.75 26.30 2.52
CA LEU A 53 10.04 26.93 3.81
C LEU A 53 11.47 27.47 3.91
N VAL A 54 12.44 26.78 3.30
CA VAL A 54 13.87 27.15 3.38
C VAL A 54 14.28 28.15 2.29
N ALA A 55 13.56 28.18 1.16
CA ALA A 55 13.79 29.07 0.04
C ALA A 55 12.54 29.89 -0.31
N PRO A 56 12.17 30.90 0.51
CA PRO A 56 10.92 31.67 0.36
C PRO A 56 10.80 32.52 -0.93
N GLY A 57 11.76 32.42 -1.85
CA GLY A 57 11.72 33.06 -3.18
C GLY A 57 11.32 32.12 -4.32
N THR A 58 11.01 30.84 -4.05
CA THR A 58 10.60 29.87 -5.08
C THR A 58 9.10 29.79 -5.31
N SER A 59 8.31 30.48 -4.48
CA SER A 59 6.84 30.54 -4.60
C SER A 59 6.41 31.85 -5.25
N ASP A 60 5.52 31.79 -6.23
CA ASP A 60 4.82 32.97 -6.76
C ASP A 60 3.68 33.45 -5.83
N ALA A 61 3.43 32.72 -4.73
CA ALA A 61 2.42 33.06 -3.75
C ALA A 61 2.85 34.26 -2.88
N PRO A 62 1.92 35.18 -2.51
CA PRO A 62 2.20 36.22 -1.53
C PRO A 62 2.75 35.60 -0.24
N SER A 63 3.71 36.25 0.42
CA SER A 63 4.44 35.71 1.59
C SER A 63 3.55 35.23 2.74
N ASN A 64 2.30 35.72 2.83
CA ASN A 64 1.32 35.29 3.82
C ASN A 64 0.74 33.88 3.57
N ASN A 65 0.91 33.31 2.38
CA ASN A 65 0.30 32.03 1.99
C ASN A 65 1.31 30.87 1.93
N LEU A 66 2.60 31.16 2.15
CA LEU A 66 3.69 30.19 2.04
C LEU A 66 3.58 29.06 3.08
N LEU A 67 3.16 29.40 4.30
CA LEU A 67 2.91 28.43 5.37
C LEU A 67 1.74 27.49 5.04
N ALA A 68 0.68 28.02 4.41
CA ALA A 68 -0.48 27.22 4.02
C ALA A 68 -0.10 26.23 2.90
N GLU A 69 0.69 26.69 1.93
CA GLU A 69 1.17 25.87 0.83
C GLU A 69 2.13 24.75 1.31
N ALA A 70 3.09 25.09 2.17
CA ALA A 70 3.99 24.10 2.78
C ALA A 70 3.23 23.07 3.63
N ALA A 71 2.24 23.52 4.43
CA ALA A 71 1.40 22.62 5.22
C ALA A 71 0.56 21.69 4.34
N PHE A 72 0.05 22.18 3.21
CA PHE A 72 -0.67 21.37 2.23
C PHE A 72 0.20 20.25 1.64
N TYR A 73 1.42 20.56 1.21
CA TYR A 73 2.36 19.55 0.71
C TYR A 73 2.77 18.55 1.79
N ALA A 74 3.00 19.00 3.02
CA ALA A 74 3.30 18.11 4.14
C ALA A 74 2.14 17.16 4.45
N LEU A 75 0.89 17.66 4.45
CA LEU A 75 -0.30 16.85 4.68
C LEU A 75 -0.48 15.80 3.58
N LEU A 76 -0.31 16.19 2.32
CA LEU A 76 -0.34 15.27 1.18
C LEU A 76 0.76 14.22 1.27
N ALA A 77 1.99 14.62 1.64
CA ALA A 77 3.10 13.69 1.81
C ALA A 77 2.79 12.64 2.90
N VAL A 78 2.25 13.07 4.05
CA VAL A 78 1.85 12.15 5.13
C VAL A 78 0.76 11.19 4.65
N ALA A 79 -0.23 11.67 3.90
CA ALA A 79 -1.29 10.81 3.34
C ALA A 79 -0.74 9.76 2.37
N VAL A 80 0.18 10.15 1.47
CA VAL A 80 0.84 9.25 0.52
C VAL A 80 1.71 8.23 1.24
N LEU A 81 2.53 8.68 2.21
CA LEU A 81 3.40 7.82 2.99
C LEU A 81 2.61 6.86 3.89
N GLY A 82 1.48 7.29 4.42
CA GLY A 82 0.54 6.43 5.15
C GLY A 82 -0.04 5.33 4.26
N CYS A 83 -0.39 5.64 3.01
CA CYS A 83 -0.81 4.64 2.03
C CYS A 83 0.32 3.69 1.64
N ALA A 84 1.53 4.22 1.42
CA ALA A 84 2.73 3.42 1.12
C ALA A 84 3.06 2.45 2.26
N ALA A 85 2.96 2.92 3.51
CA ALA A 85 3.10 2.10 4.71
C ALA A 85 1.98 1.04 4.78
N GLY A 86 0.72 1.41 4.52
CA GLY A 86 -0.41 0.47 4.48
C GLY A 86 -0.24 -0.64 3.43
N LEU A 87 0.33 -0.32 2.25
CA LEU A 87 0.75 -1.32 1.27
C LEU A 87 1.91 -2.17 1.80
N GLY A 88 2.95 -1.54 2.36
CA GLY A 88 4.13 -2.22 2.91
C GLY A 88 3.81 -3.19 4.06
N PHE A 89 2.80 -2.86 4.89
CA PHE A 89 2.31 -3.69 5.98
C PHE A 89 1.30 -4.76 5.55
N GLY A 90 0.93 -4.82 4.27
CA GLY A 90 0.00 -5.84 3.77
C GLY A 90 -1.43 -5.63 4.26
N HIS A 91 -1.96 -4.40 4.19
CA HIS A 91 -3.38 -4.17 4.42
C HIS A 91 -4.17 -4.20 3.11
N THR A 92 -5.11 -5.15 2.98
CA THR A 92 -5.90 -5.37 1.75
C THR A 92 -6.73 -4.16 1.34
N TRP A 93 -7.07 -3.28 2.28
CA TRP A 93 -7.76 -2.02 2.01
C TRP A 93 -6.88 -0.95 1.32
N ALA A 94 -5.54 -1.06 1.41
CA ALA A 94 -4.61 -0.07 0.86
C ALA A 94 -4.55 -0.08 -0.68
N ARG A 95 -5.21 -1.04 -1.34
CA ARG A 95 -5.22 -1.17 -2.80
C ARG A 95 -5.93 -0.01 -3.50
N SER A 96 -7.15 0.32 -3.08
CA SER A 96 -7.96 1.38 -3.73
C SER A 96 -7.30 2.76 -3.60
N PRO A 97 -6.79 3.17 -2.42
CA PRO A 97 -6.01 4.41 -2.29
C PRO A 97 -4.72 4.40 -3.13
N GLY A 98 -4.03 3.27 -3.21
CA GLY A 98 -2.81 3.13 -4.01
C GLY A 98 -3.05 3.36 -5.51
N VAL A 99 -4.15 2.84 -6.07
CA VAL A 99 -4.53 3.09 -7.47
C VAL A 99 -4.81 4.57 -7.71
N VAL A 100 -5.55 5.22 -6.81
CA VAL A 100 -5.87 6.65 -6.91
C VAL A 100 -4.58 7.48 -6.92
N PHE A 101 -3.64 7.21 -6.01
CA PHE A 101 -2.37 7.92 -6.00
C PHE A 101 -1.52 7.69 -7.24
N ALA A 102 -1.53 6.47 -7.79
CA ALA A 102 -0.81 6.17 -9.01
C ALA A 102 -1.38 6.93 -10.22
N LEU A 103 -2.71 7.06 -10.31
CA LEU A 103 -3.38 7.88 -11.33
C LEU A 103 -3.07 9.37 -11.17
N ILE A 104 -3.11 9.89 -9.94
CA ILE A 104 -2.72 11.28 -9.63
C ILE A 104 -1.27 11.51 -10.06
N THR A 105 -0.36 10.59 -9.72
CA THR A 105 1.07 10.67 -10.09
C THR A 105 1.25 10.73 -11.60
N ALA A 106 0.53 9.88 -12.36
CA ALA A 106 0.57 9.92 -13.82
C ALA A 106 0.03 11.25 -14.37
N GLY A 107 -1.07 11.78 -13.80
CA GLY A 107 -1.62 13.09 -14.17
C GLY A 107 -0.65 14.25 -13.92
N VAL A 108 0.06 14.22 -12.79
CA VAL A 108 1.12 15.20 -12.48
C VAL A 108 2.26 15.11 -13.50
N GLY A 109 2.69 13.90 -13.85
CA GLY A 109 3.72 13.70 -14.86
C GLY A 109 3.30 14.20 -16.26
N TRP A 110 2.03 14.02 -16.63
CA TRP A 110 1.48 14.59 -17.86
C TRP A 110 1.54 16.12 -17.85
N TYR A 111 1.13 16.74 -16.74
CA TYR A 111 1.18 18.20 -16.58
C TYR A 111 2.61 18.76 -16.70
N LEU A 112 3.58 18.07 -16.10
CA LEU A 112 5.00 18.43 -16.22
C LEU A 112 5.51 18.34 -17.66
N THR A 113 5.02 17.36 -18.44
CA THR A 113 5.49 17.09 -19.80
C THR A 113 4.92 18.08 -20.82
N GLY A 114 3.61 18.34 -20.77
CA GLY A 114 2.93 19.23 -21.71
C GLY A 114 2.95 20.69 -21.24
N PRO A 115 2.02 21.09 -20.35
CA PRO A 115 1.88 22.48 -19.88
C PRO A 115 3.15 23.11 -19.32
N SER A 116 3.93 22.38 -18.51
CA SER A 116 5.13 22.95 -17.87
C SER A 116 6.38 22.93 -18.74
N GLY A 117 6.34 22.32 -19.94
CA GLY A 117 7.48 22.24 -20.86
C GLY A 117 8.71 21.52 -20.29
N ARG A 118 8.53 20.65 -19.28
CA ARG A 118 9.59 19.93 -18.56
C ARG A 118 9.50 18.41 -18.79
N PRO A 119 9.63 17.92 -20.04
CA PRO A 119 9.45 16.51 -20.36
C PRO A 119 10.48 15.61 -19.68
N ALA A 120 11.70 16.11 -19.43
CA ALA A 120 12.75 15.36 -18.75
C ALA A 120 12.35 14.88 -17.35
N PHE A 121 11.50 15.64 -16.64
CA PHE A 121 10.97 15.26 -15.33
C PHE A 121 9.59 14.61 -15.43
N GLY A 122 8.75 15.06 -16.36
CA GLY A 122 7.39 14.53 -16.51
C GLY A 122 7.35 13.06 -16.95
N VAL A 123 8.21 12.65 -17.90
CA VAL A 123 8.24 11.25 -18.39
C VAL A 123 8.60 10.26 -17.28
N PRO A 124 9.67 10.45 -16.48
CA PRO A 124 9.95 9.58 -15.33
C PRO A 124 8.79 9.47 -14.33
N VAL A 125 8.09 10.58 -14.07
CA VAL A 125 6.94 10.60 -13.13
C VAL A 125 5.76 9.81 -13.68
N ILE A 126 5.46 9.93 -14.98
CA ILE A 126 4.43 9.10 -15.64
C ILE A 126 4.80 7.62 -15.53
N LEU A 127 6.05 7.26 -15.86
CA LEU A 127 6.53 5.89 -15.80
C LEU A 127 6.43 5.31 -14.39
N LEU A 128 6.71 6.11 -13.36
CA LEU A 128 6.57 5.70 -11.98
C LEU A 128 5.10 5.43 -11.60
N GLY A 129 4.17 6.31 -11.99
CA GLY A 129 2.74 6.10 -11.79
C GLY A 129 2.24 4.83 -12.48
N LEU A 130 2.66 4.61 -13.73
CA LEU A 130 2.32 3.39 -14.48
C LEU A 130 2.92 2.13 -13.84
N LEU A 131 4.16 2.19 -13.38
CA LEU A 131 4.82 1.08 -12.69
C LEU A 131 4.04 0.66 -11.43
N ILE A 132 3.60 1.64 -10.63
CA ILE A 132 2.79 1.39 -9.44
C ILE A 132 1.46 0.74 -9.83
N LEU A 133 0.78 1.23 -10.86
CA LEU A 133 -0.46 0.61 -11.38
C LEU A 133 -0.20 -0.85 -11.80
N VAL A 134 0.80 -1.10 -12.62
CA VAL A 134 1.14 -2.44 -13.09
C VAL A 134 1.43 -3.39 -11.93
N LEU A 135 2.17 -2.92 -10.91
CA LEU A 135 2.43 -3.69 -9.69
C LEU A 135 1.14 -4.01 -8.92
N LEU A 136 0.21 -3.05 -8.79
CA LEU A 136 -1.09 -3.26 -8.12
C LEU A 136 -2.07 -4.14 -8.90
N PHE A 137 -1.92 -4.23 -10.22
CA PHE A 137 -2.75 -5.07 -11.09
C PHE A 137 -2.16 -6.46 -11.36
N ARG A 138 -0.92 -6.74 -10.93
CA ARG A 138 -0.29 -8.05 -11.08
C ARG A 138 -1.06 -9.16 -10.34
N GLN A 139 -1.07 -10.35 -10.94
CA GLN A 139 -1.71 -11.58 -10.44
C GLN A 139 -1.46 -11.86 -8.94
N PRO A 140 -0.21 -11.80 -8.42
CA PRO A 140 0.05 -11.96 -6.98
C PRO A 140 -0.70 -10.99 -6.07
N ALA A 141 -0.85 -9.73 -6.49
CA ALA A 141 -1.59 -8.72 -5.72
C ALA A 141 -3.10 -8.98 -5.75
N ARG A 142 -3.62 -9.51 -6.87
CA ARG A 142 -5.03 -9.92 -7.01
C ARG A 142 -5.34 -11.15 -6.16
N ALA A 143 -4.54 -12.21 -6.28
CA ALA A 143 -4.66 -13.44 -5.49
C ALA A 143 -4.61 -13.17 -3.98
N TRP A 144 -3.69 -12.29 -3.55
CA TRP A 144 -3.62 -11.86 -2.16
C TRP A 144 -4.86 -11.08 -1.71
N SER A 145 -5.39 -10.18 -2.55
CA SER A 145 -6.62 -9.42 -2.20
C SER A 145 -7.86 -10.29 -2.11
N LEU A 146 -7.89 -11.40 -2.85
CA LEU A 146 -8.96 -12.40 -2.80
C LEU A 146 -8.79 -13.41 -1.66
N GLY A 147 -7.64 -13.40 -0.97
CA GLY A 147 -7.29 -14.44 0.00
C GLY A 147 -7.33 -15.83 -0.63
N GLN A 148 -6.83 -15.94 -1.86
CA GLN A 148 -6.84 -17.15 -2.68
C GLN A 148 -5.91 -18.20 -2.05
N GLN A 149 -6.44 -19.42 -1.87
CA GLN A 149 -5.69 -20.54 -1.32
C GLN A 149 -4.85 -21.23 -2.40
N GLU A 150 -3.82 -21.98 -2.01
CA GLU A 150 -2.97 -22.73 -2.96
C GLU A 150 -3.82 -23.72 -3.76
N GLY A 151 -3.85 -23.58 -5.08
CA GLY A 151 -4.64 -24.42 -6.00
C GLY A 151 -6.08 -23.94 -6.26
N GLU A 152 -6.55 -22.92 -5.54
CA GLU A 152 -7.87 -22.30 -5.77
C GLU A 152 -7.81 -21.38 -7.00
N SER A 153 -8.81 -21.42 -7.89
CA SER A 153 -8.90 -20.45 -8.99
C SER A 153 -9.36 -19.07 -8.49
N GLU A 154 -9.06 -17.99 -9.23
CA GLU A 154 -9.55 -16.63 -8.87
C GLU A 154 -11.09 -16.59 -8.77
N GLU A 155 -11.79 -17.34 -9.62
CA GLU A 155 -13.26 -17.40 -9.62
C GLU A 155 -13.81 -18.10 -8.37
N GLU A 156 -13.17 -19.17 -7.90
CA GLU A 156 -13.57 -19.87 -6.68
C GLU A 156 -13.35 -19.01 -5.44
N ALA A 157 -12.21 -18.33 -5.35
CA ALA A 157 -11.93 -17.40 -4.25
C ALA A 157 -12.96 -16.26 -4.23
N ALA A 158 -13.33 -15.73 -5.40
CA ALA A 158 -14.37 -14.69 -5.52
C ALA A 158 -15.77 -15.19 -5.13
N ARG A 159 -16.15 -16.42 -5.55
CA ARG A 159 -17.43 -17.03 -5.17
C ARG A 159 -17.54 -17.27 -3.66
N ARG A 160 -16.47 -17.75 -3.03
CA ARG A 160 -16.38 -17.94 -1.58
C ARG A 160 -16.53 -16.63 -0.82
N GLY A 161 -15.91 -15.57 -1.31
CA GLY A 161 -16.04 -14.22 -0.72
C GLY A 161 -17.43 -13.60 -0.88
N GLY A 162 -18.25 -14.10 -1.80
CA GLY A 162 -19.60 -13.63 -2.09
C GLY A 162 -20.62 -13.92 -0.98
N MET A 163 -21.81 -13.29 -1.07
CA MET A 163 -22.87 -13.45 -0.06
C MET A 163 -23.33 -14.90 0.08
N ALA A 164 -23.40 -15.64 -1.04
CA ALA A 164 -23.75 -17.05 -1.05
C ALA A 164 -22.70 -17.92 -0.34
N GLY A 165 -21.41 -17.66 -0.56
CA GLY A 165 -20.32 -18.38 0.11
C GLY A 165 -20.32 -18.15 1.63
N ARG A 166 -20.56 -16.90 2.07
CA ARG A 166 -20.66 -16.56 3.50
C ARG A 166 -21.88 -17.17 4.19
N ALA A 167 -23.01 -17.32 3.48
CA ALA A 167 -24.20 -17.98 4.00
C ALA A 167 -23.95 -19.48 4.21
N ALA A 168 -23.38 -20.16 3.21
CA ALA A 168 -23.06 -21.58 3.28
C ALA A 168 -22.04 -21.92 4.40
N GLN A 169 -21.15 -20.99 4.73
CA GLN A 169 -20.20 -21.19 5.83
C GLN A 169 -20.86 -21.08 7.20
N ARG A 170 -21.80 -20.15 7.37
CA ARG A 170 -22.58 -20.03 8.62
C ARG A 170 -23.43 -21.26 8.91
N GLU A 171 -23.96 -21.90 7.87
CA GLU A 171 -24.73 -23.14 8.01
C GLU A 171 -23.88 -24.34 8.43
N LYS A 172 -22.57 -24.35 8.11
CA LYS A 172 -21.65 -25.41 8.55
C LYS A 172 -21.16 -25.25 9.99
N ASP A 173 -21.23 -24.04 10.52
CA ASP A 173 -20.78 -23.71 11.87
C ASP A 173 -21.90 -23.83 12.93
N LEU A 174 -23.14 -24.12 12.50
CA LEU A 174 -24.33 -24.37 13.33
C LEU A 174 -24.56 -25.87 13.52
#